data_AF-A0A953X0U2-F1
#
_entry.id   AF-A0A953X0U2-F1
#
_cell.length_a   1.000
_cell.length_b   1.000
_cell.length_c   1.000
_cell.angle_alpha   90.00
_cell.angle_beta   90.00
_cell.angle_gamma   90.00
#
_symmetry.space_group_name_H-M   'P 1'
#
loop_
_entity.id
_entity.type
_entity.pdbx_description
1 polymer ?
#
loop_
_entity_poly.entity_id
_entity_poly.type
_entity_poly.pdbx_seq_one_letter_code
_entity_poly.pdbx_strand_id
1 'polypeptide(L)'
;MLGGRNPDTGKVLAADLGASLVRLDVDAPSEGLAAAGPVDLVIAALQDPDDTLLAATLRSGAGHIGITRTVDNMASSAIMAAACAQRPTMMLGHWQAGVLTLAALSAARRFDTVDRVEMAALYDYADPIGPMTEADATGFVGEALIRQNGRWQKVLAPDAARSVRRAGQASFDAMPMGVLDTPALAAITGARDVRFDLGSGDSLGTIAGRAASHDLYIDITGSRAGTPAHDRTLVSDPLGQAHLT
;
A
#
# COMPACT_ATOMS: atom_id res chain seq x y z
N MET A 1 -2.94 8.75 21.65
CA MET A 1 -4.26 8.13 21.92
C MET A 1 -4.48 7.04 20.89
N LEU A 2 -5.04 5.90 21.30
CA LEU A 2 -5.39 4.79 20.41
C LEU A 2 -6.91 4.58 20.45
N GLY A 3 -7.53 4.53 19.27
CA GLY A 3 -8.96 4.33 19.11
C GLY A 3 -9.28 2.94 18.58
N GLY A 4 -10.35 2.33 19.09
CA GLY A 4 -10.89 1.09 18.53
C GLY A 4 -12.22 0.68 19.16
N ARG A 5 -12.94 -0.26 18.54
CA ARG A 5 -14.23 -0.76 19.04
C ARG A 5 -14.11 -1.39 20.42
N ASN A 6 -12.97 -2.06 20.66
CA ASN A 6 -12.62 -2.72 21.91
C ASN A 6 -11.30 -2.13 22.46
N PRO A 7 -11.31 -0.94 23.09
CA PRO A 7 -10.07 -0.27 23.50
C PRO A 7 -9.19 -1.12 24.43
N ASP A 8 -9.83 -1.99 25.21
CA ASP A 8 -9.17 -2.90 26.14
C ASP A 8 -8.17 -3.85 25.48
N THR A 9 -8.35 -4.21 24.21
CA THR A 9 -7.40 -5.06 23.48
C THR A 9 -6.07 -4.34 23.19
N GLY A 10 -6.08 -3.00 23.23
CA GLY A 10 -4.89 -2.16 23.01
C GLY A 10 -4.15 -1.76 24.29
N LYS A 11 -4.53 -2.25 25.47
CA LYS A 11 -3.96 -1.82 26.77
C LYS A 11 -2.44 -1.93 26.87
N VAL A 12 -1.87 -3.04 26.40
CA VAL A 12 -0.42 -3.27 26.43
C VAL A 12 0.29 -2.24 25.55
N LEU A 13 -0.13 -2.13 24.28
CA LEU A 13 0.43 -1.15 23.35
C LEU A 13 0.25 0.30 23.83
N ALA A 14 -0.90 0.63 24.41
CA ALA A 14 -1.15 1.95 24.98
C ALA A 14 -0.20 2.27 26.13
N ALA A 15 0.08 1.31 27.00
CA ALA A 15 1.05 1.47 28.08
C ALA A 15 2.47 1.68 27.54
N ASP A 16 2.89 0.86 26.56
CA ASP A 16 4.22 0.95 25.93
C ASP A 16 4.43 2.31 25.24
N LEU A 17 3.37 2.87 24.63
CA LEU A 17 3.41 4.16 23.94
C LEU A 17 3.11 5.37 24.86
N GLY A 18 2.75 5.16 26.13
CA GLY A 18 2.25 6.23 27.00
C GLY A 18 0.97 6.89 26.48
N ALA A 19 0.14 6.15 25.72
CA ALA A 19 -1.06 6.64 25.07
C ALA A 19 -2.32 6.37 25.90
N SER A 20 -3.31 7.27 25.81
CA SER A 20 -4.68 7.01 26.26
C SER A 20 -5.44 6.12 25.28
N LEU A 21 -6.48 5.46 25.78
CA LEU A 21 -7.40 4.63 25.01
C LEU A 21 -8.75 5.34 24.84
N VAL A 22 -9.38 5.20 23.68
CA VAL A 22 -10.75 5.68 23.43
C VAL A 22 -11.56 4.64 22.65
N ARG A 23 -12.84 4.48 22.99
CA ARG A 23 -13.77 3.72 22.17
C ARG A 23 -14.05 4.50 20.90
N LEU A 24 -13.68 3.93 19.76
CA LEU A 24 -13.92 4.53 18.44
C LEU A 24 -14.36 3.44 17.48
N ASP A 25 -15.53 3.63 16.89
CA ASP A 25 -16.07 2.77 15.84
C ASP A 25 -16.09 3.56 14.54
N VAL A 26 -15.57 3.00 13.45
CA VAL A 26 -15.54 3.69 12.16
C VAL A 26 -16.94 3.87 11.60
N ASP A 27 -17.86 2.94 11.89
CA ASP A 27 -19.25 3.01 11.42
C ASP A 27 -20.06 4.08 12.18
N ALA A 28 -19.60 4.45 13.39
CA ALA A 28 -20.24 5.44 14.27
C ALA A 28 -19.21 6.29 15.04
N PRO A 29 -18.41 7.12 14.35
CA PRO A 29 -17.19 7.71 14.92
C PRO A 29 -17.47 8.94 15.79
N SER A 30 -18.66 9.51 15.72
CA SER A 30 -18.98 10.82 16.33
C SER A 30 -18.81 10.83 17.85
N GLU A 31 -19.32 9.81 18.54
CA GLU A 31 -19.19 9.70 20.01
C GLU A 31 -17.73 9.48 20.42
N GLY A 32 -17.03 8.59 19.71
CA GLY A 32 -15.62 8.29 19.99
C GLY A 32 -14.70 9.49 19.75
N LEU A 33 -14.92 10.24 18.67
CA LEU A 33 -14.18 11.48 18.39
C LEU A 33 -14.50 12.58 19.41
N ALA A 34 -15.75 12.69 19.88
CA ALA A 34 -16.10 13.62 20.95
C ALA A 34 -15.41 13.25 22.27
N ALA A 35 -15.39 11.95 22.62
CA ALA A 35 -14.72 11.44 23.82
C ALA A 35 -13.20 11.59 23.77
N ALA A 36 -12.62 11.52 22.57
CA ALA A 36 -11.21 11.79 22.31
C ALA A 36 -10.82 13.25 22.59
N GLY A 37 -11.78 14.18 22.55
CA GLY A 37 -11.55 15.61 22.63
C GLY A 37 -10.96 16.20 21.35
N PRO A 38 -10.44 17.45 21.38
CA PRO A 38 -9.83 18.07 20.23
C PRO A 38 -8.63 17.25 19.73
N VAL A 39 -8.66 16.84 18.45
CA VAL A 39 -7.58 16.11 17.78
C VAL A 39 -7.09 16.90 16.58
N ASP A 40 -5.76 16.95 16.40
CA ASP A 40 -5.17 17.66 15.25
C ASP A 40 -5.11 16.80 13.98
N LEU A 41 -5.02 15.48 14.16
CA LEU A 41 -4.84 14.48 13.12
C LEU A 41 -5.46 13.16 13.55
N VAL A 42 -6.18 12.50 12.64
CA VAL A 42 -6.62 11.11 12.76
C VAL A 42 -5.84 10.24 11.78
N ILE A 43 -5.26 9.15 12.27
CA ILE A 43 -4.60 8.13 11.44
C ILE A 43 -5.50 6.89 11.43
N ALA A 44 -6.18 6.65 10.31
CA ALA A 44 -7.00 5.47 10.08
C ALA A 44 -6.10 4.31 9.63
N ALA A 45 -5.68 3.49 10.60
CA ALA A 45 -4.94 2.24 10.41
C ALA A 45 -5.86 1.02 10.21
N LEU A 46 -7.09 1.26 9.75
CA LEU A 46 -8.07 0.22 9.47
C LEU A 46 -8.98 0.63 8.31
N GLN A 47 -9.78 -0.32 7.82
CA GLN A 47 -10.77 -0.05 6.78
C GLN A 47 -11.85 0.92 7.28
N ASP A 48 -12.15 1.94 6.48
CA ASP A 48 -13.28 2.86 6.64
C ASP A 48 -14.08 2.83 5.33
N PRO A 49 -14.81 1.73 5.04
CA PRO A 49 -15.39 1.47 3.71
C PRO A 49 -16.38 2.57 3.29
N ASP A 50 -17.16 3.08 4.24
CA ASP A 50 -18.20 4.08 4.02
C ASP A 50 -17.71 5.54 4.19
N ASP A 51 -16.40 5.74 4.39
CA ASP A 51 -15.77 7.04 4.64
C ASP A 51 -16.39 7.81 5.82
N THR A 52 -17.00 7.10 6.78
CA THR A 52 -17.72 7.69 7.91
C THR A 52 -16.76 8.32 8.90
N LEU A 53 -15.63 7.65 9.19
CA LEU A 53 -14.57 8.23 10.02
C LEU A 53 -13.92 9.41 9.30
N LEU A 54 -13.52 9.26 8.03
CA LEU A 54 -12.97 10.34 7.23
C LEU A 54 -13.87 11.58 7.28
N ALA A 55 -15.15 11.41 6.96
CA ALA A 55 -16.09 12.53 6.90
C ALA A 55 -16.27 13.21 8.26
N ALA A 56 -16.32 12.44 9.36
CA ALA A 56 -16.41 13.00 10.71
C ALA A 56 -15.13 13.77 11.11
N THR A 57 -13.95 13.23 10.76
CA THR A 57 -12.66 13.90 10.99
C THR A 57 -12.54 15.22 10.23
N LEU A 58 -12.90 15.26 8.95
CA LEU A 58 -12.78 16.50 8.17
C LEU A 58 -13.75 17.57 8.67
N ARG A 59 -14.96 17.17 9.08
CA ARG A 59 -15.96 18.08 9.67
C ARG A 59 -15.54 18.63 11.04
N SER A 60 -14.74 17.90 11.82
CA SER A 60 -14.18 18.43 13.06
C SER A 60 -13.01 19.39 12.82
N GLY A 61 -12.54 19.53 11.58
CA GLY A 61 -11.42 20.39 11.20
C GLY A 61 -10.04 19.75 11.45
N ALA A 62 -9.98 18.45 11.75
CA ALA A 62 -8.74 17.70 11.92
C ALA A 62 -8.15 17.27 10.57
N GLY A 63 -6.83 17.03 10.55
CA GLY A 63 -6.18 16.34 9.42
C GLY A 63 -6.50 14.85 9.43
N HIS A 64 -6.25 14.18 8.31
CA HIS A 64 -6.51 12.74 8.18
C HIS A 64 -5.43 12.02 7.37
N ILE A 65 -5.01 10.84 7.83
CA ILE A 65 -4.20 9.89 7.06
C ILE A 65 -4.94 8.55 7.05
N GLY A 66 -5.23 8.02 5.86
CA GLY A 66 -5.76 6.66 5.71
C GLY A 66 -4.77 5.78 4.95
N ILE A 67 -4.51 4.55 5.43
CA ILE A 67 -3.50 3.65 4.84
C ILE A 67 -4.07 2.40 4.17
N THR A 68 -5.40 2.32 4.01
CA THR A 68 -6.09 1.09 3.61
C THR A 68 -6.85 1.19 2.27
N ARG A 69 -7.11 2.41 1.78
CA ARG A 69 -7.81 2.63 0.50
C ARG A 69 -6.90 2.30 -0.68
N THR A 70 -7.47 1.63 -1.67
CA THR A 70 -6.82 1.19 -2.91
C THR A 70 -7.25 2.04 -4.09
N VAL A 71 -6.70 1.76 -5.27
CA VAL A 71 -7.05 2.53 -6.47
C VAL A 71 -8.53 2.45 -6.84
N ASP A 72 -9.15 1.30 -6.55
CA ASP A 72 -10.51 1.01 -6.97
C ASP A 72 -11.57 1.53 -6.00
N ASN A 73 -11.20 1.83 -4.76
CA ASN A 73 -12.14 2.29 -3.74
C ASN A 73 -11.85 3.72 -3.24
N MET A 74 -10.76 4.40 -3.60
CA MET A 74 -10.49 5.74 -3.04
C MET A 74 -11.39 6.87 -3.55
N ALA A 75 -12.20 6.65 -4.60
CA ALA A 75 -12.86 7.75 -5.31
C ALA A 75 -13.73 8.63 -4.41
N SER A 76 -14.55 8.02 -3.55
CA SER A 76 -15.37 8.72 -2.56
C SER A 76 -14.51 9.46 -1.52
N SER A 77 -13.46 8.81 -1.01
CA SER A 77 -12.51 9.39 -0.07
C SER A 77 -11.81 10.62 -0.64
N ALA A 78 -11.41 10.57 -1.92
CA ALA A 78 -10.76 11.66 -2.64
C ALA A 78 -11.70 12.86 -2.83
N ILE A 79 -12.96 12.63 -3.21
CA ILE A 79 -13.97 13.69 -3.33
C ILE A 79 -14.28 14.30 -1.95
N MET A 80 -14.44 13.47 -0.91
CA MET A 80 -14.65 13.93 0.46
C MET A 80 -13.49 14.81 0.95
N ALA A 81 -12.25 14.37 0.73
CA ALA A 81 -11.06 15.14 1.04
C ALA A 81 -11.03 16.48 0.28
N ALA A 82 -11.27 16.46 -1.03
CA ALA A 82 -11.28 17.67 -1.84
C ALA A 82 -12.37 18.67 -1.44
N ALA A 83 -13.54 18.18 -1.02
CA ALA A 83 -14.68 19.02 -0.65
C ALA A 83 -14.61 19.57 0.78
N CYS A 84 -14.08 18.78 1.73
CA CYS A 84 -14.27 19.04 3.16
C CYS A 84 -12.95 19.28 3.92
N ALA A 85 -11.79 18.94 3.36
CA ALA A 85 -10.53 19.03 4.12
C ALA A 85 -10.14 20.49 4.40
N GLN A 86 -10.01 20.80 5.69
CA GLN A 86 -9.47 22.10 6.17
C GLN A 86 -7.99 21.99 6.59
N ARG A 87 -7.51 20.76 6.77
CA ARG A 87 -6.13 20.40 7.13
C ARG A 87 -5.64 19.29 6.20
N PRO A 88 -4.32 19.03 6.11
CA PRO A 88 -3.77 17.99 5.26
C PRO A 88 -4.51 16.65 5.42
N THR A 89 -4.97 16.12 4.29
CA THR A 89 -5.70 14.86 4.21
C THR A 89 -5.05 13.99 3.15
N MET A 90 -4.50 12.85 3.55
CA MET A 90 -3.68 12.00 2.70
C MET A 90 -4.23 10.57 2.66
N MET A 91 -4.39 10.05 1.45
CA MET A 91 -4.65 8.63 1.22
C MET A 91 -3.31 7.97 0.88
N LEU A 92 -2.81 7.17 1.81
CA LEU A 92 -1.50 6.52 1.78
C LEU A 92 -1.63 4.99 1.74
N GLY A 93 -2.70 4.44 1.20
CA GLY A 93 -2.85 2.98 0.95
C GLY A 93 -1.97 2.44 -0.19
N HIS A 94 -0.73 2.90 -0.22
CA HIS A 94 0.34 2.32 -1.03
C HIS A 94 0.75 0.99 -0.38
N TRP A 95 1.23 0.06 -1.20
CA TRP A 95 1.72 -1.22 -0.75
C TRP A 95 2.82 -1.03 0.31
N GLN A 96 2.64 -1.66 1.47
CA GLN A 96 3.57 -1.59 2.62
C GLN A 96 3.86 -0.14 3.02
N ALA A 97 2.79 0.63 3.28
CA ALA A 97 2.83 2.05 3.64
C ALA A 97 3.65 2.94 2.67
N GLY A 98 3.85 2.50 1.43
CA GLY A 98 4.59 3.24 0.40
C GLY A 98 6.10 3.01 0.40
N VAL A 99 6.63 2.07 1.20
CA VAL A 99 8.06 1.69 1.14
C VAL A 99 8.46 1.30 -0.29
N LEU A 100 7.61 0.54 -0.98
CA LEU A 100 7.83 0.14 -2.37
C LEU A 100 7.91 1.34 -3.31
N THR A 101 6.94 2.25 -3.23
CA THR A 101 6.92 3.50 -4.01
C THR A 101 8.19 4.32 -3.77
N LEU A 102 8.60 4.52 -2.51
CA LEU A 102 9.80 5.30 -2.17
C LEU A 102 11.08 4.63 -2.70
N ALA A 103 11.19 3.31 -2.58
CA ALA A 103 12.31 2.55 -3.13
C ALA A 103 12.37 2.66 -4.66
N ALA A 104 11.23 2.57 -5.34
CA ALA A 104 11.15 2.72 -6.80
C ALA A 104 11.52 4.12 -7.26
N LEU A 105 11.03 5.17 -6.59
CA LEU A 105 11.45 6.56 -6.84
C LEU A 105 12.94 6.77 -6.58
N SER A 106 13.49 6.11 -5.57
CA SER A 106 14.92 6.14 -5.27
C SER A 106 15.76 5.53 -6.38
N ALA A 107 15.37 4.35 -6.88
CA ALA A 107 16.01 3.68 -8.00
C ALA A 107 15.86 4.46 -9.31
N ALA A 108 14.71 5.11 -9.53
CA ALA A 108 14.41 5.90 -10.72
C ALA A 108 15.36 7.09 -10.91
N ARG A 109 15.91 7.67 -9.83
CA ARG A 109 16.88 8.79 -9.91
C ARG A 109 18.17 8.45 -10.66
N ARG A 110 18.45 7.17 -10.90
CA ARG A 110 19.61 6.71 -11.68
C ARG A 110 19.38 6.83 -13.19
N PHE A 111 18.18 7.16 -13.65
CA PHE A 111 17.80 7.25 -15.06
C PHE A 111 17.55 8.70 -15.47
N ASP A 112 17.90 9.04 -16.71
CA ASP A 112 17.58 10.33 -17.32
C ASP A 112 16.11 10.37 -17.73
N THR A 113 15.59 9.24 -18.22
CA THR A 113 14.18 9.02 -18.54
C THR A 113 13.72 7.69 -17.98
N VAL A 114 12.47 7.62 -17.51
CA VAL A 114 11.85 6.39 -17.06
C VAL A 114 10.70 6.06 -18.00
N ASP A 115 10.83 4.97 -18.75
CA ASP A 115 9.80 4.53 -19.68
C ASP A 115 8.83 3.56 -19.00
N ARG A 116 9.38 2.66 -18.17
CA ARG A 116 8.63 1.57 -17.54
C ARG A 116 9.06 1.35 -16.09
N VAL A 117 8.06 1.15 -15.23
CA VAL A 117 8.24 0.72 -13.83
C VAL A 117 7.34 -0.48 -13.58
N GLU A 118 7.94 -1.66 -13.40
CA GLU A 118 7.22 -2.88 -13.06
C GLU A 118 7.59 -3.30 -11.65
N MET A 119 6.60 -3.43 -10.78
CA MET A 119 6.79 -3.86 -9.41
C MET A 119 6.15 -5.23 -9.18
N ALA A 120 6.72 -6.03 -8.30
CA ALA A 120 6.09 -7.26 -7.84
C ALA A 120 6.36 -7.51 -6.36
N ALA A 121 5.37 -8.02 -5.64
CA ALA A 121 5.53 -8.59 -4.31
C ALA A 121 5.41 -10.12 -4.40
N LEU A 122 6.26 -10.81 -3.65
CA LEU A 122 6.18 -12.25 -3.45
C LEU A 122 5.66 -12.50 -2.04
N TYR A 123 4.44 -13.00 -1.94
CA TYR A 123 3.86 -13.43 -0.68
C TYR A 123 4.24 -14.88 -0.38
N ASP A 124 4.93 -15.08 0.74
CA ASP A 124 5.22 -16.39 1.28
C ASP A 124 4.11 -16.78 2.27
N TYR A 125 3.48 -17.94 2.08
CA TYR A 125 2.39 -18.40 2.96
C TYR A 125 2.84 -18.65 4.41
N ALA A 126 4.14 -18.75 4.66
CA ALA A 126 4.70 -18.81 6.01
C ALA A 126 4.89 -17.41 6.66
N ASP A 127 4.69 -16.32 5.92
CA ASP A 127 4.63 -14.95 6.45
C ASP A 127 3.21 -14.66 6.99
N PRO A 128 3.05 -14.43 8.31
CA PRO A 128 1.74 -14.26 8.92
C PRO A 128 1.06 -12.97 8.46
N ILE A 129 -0.26 -13.04 8.29
CA ILE A 129 -1.10 -11.90 7.93
C ILE A 129 -2.11 -11.62 9.04
N GLY A 130 -2.50 -10.35 9.18
CA GLY A 130 -3.55 -9.96 10.12
C GLY A 130 -4.95 -10.36 9.61
N PRO A 131 -5.96 -10.42 10.50
CA PRO A 131 -7.32 -10.84 10.15
C PRO A 131 -8.00 -9.93 9.11
N MET A 132 -7.59 -8.66 9.02
CA MET A 132 -8.08 -7.74 8.00
C MET A 132 -7.56 -8.11 6.61
N THR A 133 -6.26 -8.37 6.48
CA THR A 133 -5.65 -8.83 5.23
C THR A 133 -6.22 -10.17 4.80
N GLU A 134 -6.47 -11.07 5.74
CA GLU A 134 -7.10 -12.37 5.46
C GLU A 134 -8.51 -12.20 4.86
N ALA A 135 -9.33 -11.31 5.43
CA ALA A 135 -10.67 -11.02 4.91
C ALA A 135 -10.65 -10.40 3.50
N ASP A 136 -9.65 -9.56 3.21
CA ASP A 136 -9.53 -8.82 1.95
C ASP A 136 -8.85 -9.63 0.82
N ALA A 137 -8.22 -10.77 1.14
CA ALA A 137 -7.40 -11.54 0.20
C ALA A 137 -8.15 -11.95 -1.09
N THR A 138 -9.46 -12.20 -0.99
CA THR A 138 -10.30 -12.55 -2.17
C THR A 138 -10.42 -11.40 -3.17
N GLY A 139 -10.36 -10.15 -2.71
CA GLY A 139 -10.42 -8.95 -3.56
C GLY A 139 -9.14 -8.71 -4.36
N PHE A 140 -8.04 -9.40 -4.04
CA PHE A 140 -6.75 -9.19 -4.69
C PHE A 140 -6.70 -9.78 -6.12
N VAL A 141 -7.63 -10.68 -6.46
CA VAL A 141 -7.68 -11.41 -7.74
C VAL A 141 -8.77 -10.87 -8.68
N GLY A 142 -9.14 -9.60 -8.53
CA GLY A 142 -10.20 -8.95 -9.30
C GLY A 142 -9.70 -8.18 -10.53
N GLU A 143 -10.05 -6.90 -10.60
CA GLU A 143 -9.51 -5.97 -11.58
C GLU A 143 -8.27 -5.25 -11.02
N ALA A 144 -7.39 -4.81 -11.91
CA ALA A 144 -6.27 -3.95 -11.56
C ALA A 144 -6.18 -2.77 -12.51
N LEU A 145 -5.95 -1.58 -11.96
CA LEU A 145 -5.57 -0.41 -12.74
C LEU A 145 -4.07 -0.46 -13.05
N ILE A 146 -3.73 -0.58 -14.33
CA ILE A 146 -2.36 -0.46 -14.83
C ILE A 146 -2.23 0.74 -15.77
N ARG A 147 -1.00 1.24 -15.94
CA ARG A 147 -0.65 2.15 -17.02
C ARG A 147 0.10 1.37 -18.08
N GLN A 148 -0.36 1.42 -19.32
CA GLN A 148 0.34 0.74 -20.41
C GLN A 148 0.19 1.54 -21.70
N ASN A 149 1.32 1.69 -22.41
CA ASN A 149 1.44 2.51 -23.61
C ASN A 149 0.95 3.96 -23.42
N GLY A 150 1.12 4.50 -22.21
CA GLY A 150 0.69 5.85 -21.83
C GLY A 150 -0.81 6.00 -21.54
N ARG A 151 -1.56 4.90 -21.51
CA ARG A 151 -3.00 4.88 -21.21
C ARG A 151 -3.28 4.13 -19.91
N TRP A 152 -4.27 4.62 -19.17
CA TRP A 152 -4.85 3.89 -18.04
C TRP A 152 -5.71 2.75 -18.58
N GLN A 153 -5.51 1.55 -18.05
CA GLN A 153 -6.27 0.36 -18.42
C GLN A 153 -6.69 -0.37 -17.15
N LYS A 154 -7.97 -0.74 -17.07
CA LYS A 154 -8.45 -1.73 -16.12
C LYS A 154 -8.35 -3.10 -16.79
N VAL A 155 -7.70 -4.04 -16.13
CA VAL A 155 -7.52 -5.40 -16.63
C VAL A 155 -8.02 -6.40 -15.60
N LEU A 156 -8.55 -7.53 -16.06
CA LEU A 156 -8.79 -8.68 -15.19
C LEU A 156 -7.44 -9.30 -14.83
N ALA A 157 -7.18 -9.49 -13.54
CA ALA A 157 -5.88 -9.92 -13.07
C ALA A 157 -5.41 -11.26 -13.68
N PRO A 158 -6.27 -12.29 -13.84
CA PRO A 158 -5.86 -13.55 -14.47
C PRO A 158 -5.42 -13.41 -15.93
N ASP A 159 -6.05 -12.50 -16.70
CA ASP A 159 -5.76 -12.30 -18.12
C ASP A 159 -4.46 -11.52 -18.37
N ALA A 160 -3.94 -10.89 -17.31
CA ALA A 160 -2.75 -10.05 -17.35
C ALA A 160 -1.59 -10.59 -16.50
N ALA A 161 -1.66 -11.86 -16.09
CA ALA A 161 -0.61 -12.52 -15.33
C ALA A 161 0.76 -12.50 -16.05
N ARG A 162 1.85 -12.47 -15.28
CA ARG A 162 3.21 -12.57 -15.82
C ARG A 162 4.11 -13.41 -14.91
N SER A 163 5.18 -13.94 -15.49
CA SER A 163 6.24 -14.60 -14.71
C SER A 163 7.32 -13.58 -14.33
N VAL A 164 7.51 -13.39 -13.03
CA VAL A 164 8.53 -12.51 -12.45
C VAL A 164 9.80 -13.32 -12.27
N ARG A 165 10.84 -12.98 -13.04
CA ARG A 165 12.17 -13.61 -12.92
C ARG A 165 12.76 -13.35 -11.53
N ARG A 166 13.71 -14.16 -11.08
CA ARG A 166 14.50 -13.91 -9.87
C ARG A 166 15.96 -14.29 -10.15
N ALA A 167 16.92 -13.50 -9.66
CA ALA A 167 18.33 -13.77 -9.93
C ALA A 167 18.79 -15.00 -9.15
N GLY A 168 19.21 -16.05 -9.84
CA GLY A 168 19.69 -17.29 -9.20
C GLY A 168 18.59 -18.13 -8.53
N GLN A 169 17.31 -17.84 -8.80
CA GLN A 169 16.15 -18.52 -8.21
C GLN A 169 15.11 -18.80 -9.28
N ALA A 170 14.19 -19.75 -9.03
CA ALA A 170 13.05 -20.00 -9.90
C ALA A 170 12.19 -18.73 -10.05
N SER A 171 11.62 -18.47 -11.22
CA SER A 171 10.60 -17.41 -11.35
C SER A 171 9.34 -17.77 -10.56
N PHE A 172 8.48 -16.78 -10.35
CA PHE A 172 7.14 -16.99 -9.80
C PHE A 172 6.11 -16.28 -10.67
N ASP A 173 4.90 -16.81 -10.70
CA ASP A 173 3.80 -16.19 -11.42
C ASP A 173 3.12 -15.16 -10.52
N ALA A 174 2.80 -14.01 -11.10
CA ALA A 174 2.20 -12.89 -10.40
C ALA A 174 1.08 -12.28 -11.26
N MET A 175 0.06 -11.78 -10.59
CA MET A 175 -1.09 -11.13 -11.21
C MET A 175 -1.12 -9.65 -10.80
N PRO A 176 -1.56 -8.74 -11.68
CA PRO A 176 -1.60 -7.33 -11.34
C PRO A 176 -2.63 -7.05 -10.25
N MET A 177 -2.35 -6.07 -9.40
CA MET A 177 -3.23 -5.64 -8.31
C MET A 177 -3.35 -4.11 -8.27
N GLY A 178 -4.58 -3.62 -8.02
CA GLY A 178 -4.92 -2.20 -8.00
C GLY A 178 -4.45 -1.45 -6.75
N VAL A 179 -3.14 -1.17 -6.64
CA VAL A 179 -2.56 -0.38 -5.53
C VAL A 179 -2.30 1.07 -5.90
N LEU A 180 -2.11 1.94 -4.89
CA LEU A 180 -1.81 3.36 -5.06
C LEU A 180 -0.44 3.66 -5.67
N ASP A 181 0.51 2.73 -5.57
CA ASP A 181 1.86 2.84 -6.11
C ASP A 181 1.85 3.07 -7.62
N THR A 182 0.94 2.41 -8.35
CA THR A 182 0.84 2.52 -9.82
C THR A 182 0.53 3.95 -10.27
N PRO A 183 -0.57 4.61 -9.84
CA PRO A 183 -0.82 6.01 -10.17
C PRO A 183 0.23 6.97 -9.60
N ALA A 184 0.77 6.72 -8.41
CA ALA A 184 1.81 7.56 -7.82
C ALA A 184 3.09 7.58 -8.66
N LEU A 185 3.62 6.41 -9.02
CA LEU A 185 4.84 6.29 -9.81
C LEU A 185 4.65 6.82 -11.23
N ALA A 186 3.50 6.56 -11.86
CA ALA A 186 3.19 7.12 -13.17
C ALA A 186 3.20 8.66 -13.15
N ALA A 187 2.59 9.27 -12.12
CA ALA A 187 2.51 10.72 -12.00
C ALA A 187 3.89 11.37 -11.77
N ILE A 188 4.73 10.78 -10.92
CA ILE A 188 6.02 11.36 -10.52
C ILE A 188 7.10 11.10 -11.58
N THR A 189 7.14 9.91 -12.18
CA THR A 189 8.19 9.52 -13.14
C THR A 189 7.85 9.86 -14.59
N GLY A 190 6.57 10.07 -14.91
CA GLY A 190 6.09 10.21 -16.29
C GLY A 190 6.08 8.90 -17.09
N ALA A 191 6.35 7.76 -16.46
CA ALA A 191 6.43 6.46 -17.11
C ALA A 191 5.17 6.12 -17.89
N ARG A 192 5.36 5.54 -19.08
CA ARG A 192 4.26 5.15 -19.97
C ARG A 192 3.70 3.76 -19.63
N ASP A 193 4.50 2.94 -18.96
CA ASP A 193 4.15 1.60 -18.52
C ASP A 193 4.40 1.49 -17.00
N VAL A 194 3.35 1.31 -16.21
CA VAL A 194 3.45 1.12 -14.75
C VAL A 194 2.46 0.05 -14.31
N ARG A 195 2.94 -0.91 -13.54
CA ARG A 195 2.10 -1.95 -12.91
C ARG A 195 2.70 -2.41 -11.59
N PHE A 196 1.84 -2.91 -10.72
CA PHE A 196 2.20 -3.66 -9.53
C PHE A 196 1.56 -5.05 -9.62
N ASP A 197 2.33 -6.07 -9.28
CA ASP A 197 1.90 -7.47 -9.31
C ASP A 197 2.08 -8.14 -7.94
N LEU A 198 1.18 -9.05 -7.61
CA LEU A 198 1.28 -9.92 -6.44
C LEU A 198 1.32 -11.37 -6.91
N GLY A 199 2.32 -12.11 -6.43
CA GLY A 199 2.42 -13.55 -6.61
C GLY A 199 2.72 -14.24 -5.29
N SER A 200 2.81 -15.57 -5.32
CA SER A 200 3.10 -16.36 -4.13
C SER A 200 4.18 -17.41 -4.37
N GLY A 201 4.90 -17.77 -3.30
CA GLY A 201 5.95 -18.78 -3.32
C GLY A 201 6.97 -18.58 -2.21
N ASP A 202 8.01 -19.42 -2.19
CA ASP A 202 9.05 -19.35 -1.17
C ASP A 202 9.87 -18.06 -1.28
N SER A 203 9.90 -17.30 -0.20
CA SER A 203 10.71 -16.08 -0.03
C SER A 203 12.21 -16.36 0.07
N LEU A 204 13.03 -15.31 -0.03
CA LEU A 204 14.48 -15.35 0.23
C LEU A 204 14.79 -15.90 1.62
N GLY A 205 13.98 -15.53 2.61
CA GLY A 205 14.06 -16.02 3.98
C GLY A 205 13.90 -17.54 4.03
N THR A 206 12.79 -18.04 3.49
CA THR A 206 12.45 -19.47 3.44
C THR A 206 13.48 -20.28 2.64
N ILE A 207 13.89 -19.79 1.45
CA ILE A 207 14.91 -20.45 0.62
C ILE A 207 16.25 -20.56 1.35
N ALA A 208 16.58 -19.59 2.20
CA ALA A 208 17.78 -19.61 3.03
C ALA A 208 17.64 -20.42 4.33
N GLY A 209 16.51 -21.12 4.54
CA GLY A 209 16.23 -21.86 5.77
C GLY A 209 15.98 -20.98 6.99
N ARG A 210 15.55 -19.73 6.78
CA ARG A 210 15.21 -18.75 7.83
C ARG A 210 13.69 -18.56 7.90
N ALA A 211 13.23 -17.67 8.77
CA ALA A 211 11.84 -17.21 8.76
C ALA A 211 11.50 -16.61 7.38
N ALA A 212 10.23 -16.73 6.98
CA ALA A 212 9.73 -16.14 5.74
C ALA A 212 9.98 -14.63 5.73
N SER A 213 10.52 -14.14 4.62
CA SER A 213 10.69 -12.71 4.38
C SER A 213 9.60 -12.18 3.46
N HIS A 214 9.38 -10.87 3.49
CA HIS A 214 8.54 -10.20 2.49
C HIS A 214 9.42 -9.61 1.40
N ASP A 215 9.31 -10.13 0.18
CA ASP A 215 10.21 -9.77 -0.92
C ASP A 215 9.50 -8.94 -1.98
N LEU A 216 10.12 -7.82 -2.33
CA LEU A 216 9.62 -6.85 -3.29
C LEU A 216 10.64 -6.64 -4.41
N TYR A 217 10.17 -6.69 -5.65
CA TYR A 217 10.97 -6.54 -6.85
C TYR A 217 10.54 -5.27 -7.58
N ILE A 218 11.52 -4.46 -8.00
CA ILE A 218 11.30 -3.24 -8.76
C ILE A 218 12.18 -3.30 -10.01
N ASP A 219 11.56 -3.38 -11.17
CA ASP A 219 12.21 -3.31 -12.48
C ASP A 219 11.96 -1.93 -13.09
N ILE A 220 13.03 -1.23 -13.48
CA ILE A 220 12.95 0.06 -14.15
C ILE A 220 13.66 -0.04 -15.50
N THR A 221 12.93 0.31 -16.56
CA THR A 221 13.49 0.48 -17.91
C THR A 221 13.43 1.95 -18.30
N GLY A 222 14.49 2.44 -18.91
CA GLY A 222 14.59 3.83 -19.33
C GLY A 222 15.89 4.12 -20.05
N SER A 223 16.42 5.33 -19.90
CA SER A 223 17.73 5.69 -20.44
C SER A 223 18.70 6.25 -19.39
N ARG A 224 20.00 6.06 -19.62
CA ARG A 224 21.12 6.61 -18.86
C ARG A 224 22.21 7.09 -19.80
N ALA A 225 22.64 8.33 -19.65
CA ALA A 225 23.55 8.99 -20.58
C ALA A 225 23.10 8.81 -22.06
N GLY A 226 21.79 8.87 -22.31
CA GLY A 226 21.21 8.65 -23.64
C GLY A 226 21.21 7.21 -24.16
N THR A 227 21.61 6.22 -23.35
CA THR A 227 21.59 4.80 -23.73
C THR A 227 20.47 4.04 -23.03
N PRO A 228 19.81 3.06 -23.68
CA PRO A 228 18.83 2.21 -23.01
C PRO A 228 19.44 1.49 -21.81
N ALA A 229 18.73 1.49 -20.69
CA ALA A 229 19.15 0.87 -19.44
C ALA A 229 17.98 0.12 -18.80
N HIS A 230 18.31 -0.93 -18.06
CA HIS A 230 17.38 -1.69 -17.24
C HIS A 230 18.07 -2.07 -15.93
N ASP A 231 17.45 -1.71 -14.80
CA ASP A 231 17.91 -2.11 -13.48
C ASP A 231 16.78 -2.80 -12.72
N ARG A 232 17.18 -3.77 -11.90
CA ARG A 232 16.32 -4.34 -10.87
C ARG A 232 16.82 -3.95 -9.49
N THR A 233 15.89 -3.53 -8.64
CA THR A 233 16.09 -3.38 -7.19
C THR A 233 15.26 -4.43 -6.45
N LEU A 234 15.84 -5.02 -5.41
CA LEU A 234 15.19 -5.96 -4.51
C LEU A 234 15.13 -5.33 -3.12
N VAL A 235 13.95 -5.28 -2.53
CA VAL A 235 13.73 -4.89 -1.14
C VAL A 235 13.19 -6.14 -0.43
N SER A 236 13.75 -6.49 0.72
CA SER A 236 13.35 -7.67 1.47
C SER A 236 13.36 -7.34 2.95
N ASP A 237 12.29 -7.68 3.66
CA ASP A 237 12.23 -7.59 5.12
C ASP A 237 12.25 -9.00 5.73
N PRO A 238 13.30 -9.38 6.49
CA PRO A 238 13.39 -10.68 7.13
C PRO A 238 12.38 -10.90 8.27
N LEU A 239 11.64 -9.86 8.68
CA LEU A 239 10.61 -9.92 9.71
C LEU A 239 9.19 -9.95 9.12
N GLY A 240 9.06 -10.09 7.80
CA GLY A 240 7.78 -10.26 7.10
C GLY A 240 7.06 -8.94 6.81
N GLN A 241 5.89 -9.05 6.17
CA GLN A 241 5.17 -7.90 5.64
C GLN A 241 4.66 -6.94 6.72
N ALA A 242 4.26 -7.47 7.88
CA ALA A 242 3.70 -6.65 8.95
C ALA A 242 4.75 -5.74 9.58
N HIS A 243 6.03 -6.13 9.54
CA HIS A 243 7.13 -5.29 10.02
C HIS A 243 7.53 -4.21 9.00
N LEU A 244 7.35 -4.51 7.70
CA LEU A 244 7.67 -3.57 6.62
C LEU A 244 6.63 -2.44 6.47
N THR A 245 5.42 -2.65 6.98
CA THR A 245 4.29 -1.69 6.94
C THR A 245 4.29 -0.77 8.15
#